data_AF-A0AAU5DST3-F1
#
_entry.id   AF-A0AAU5DST3-F1
#
_cell.length_a   1.000
_cell.length_b   1.000
_cell.length_c   1.000
_cell.angle_alpha   90.00
_cell.angle_beta   90.00
_cell.angle_gamma   90.00
#
_symmetry.space_group_name_H-M   'P 1'
#
loop_
_entity.id
_entity.type
_entity.pdbx_description
1 polymer ?
#
loop_
_entity_poly.entity_id
_entity_poly.type
_entity_poly.pdbx_seq_one_letter_code
_entity_poly.pdbx_strand_id
1 'polypeptide(L)'
;MATDYTPDGEATRLYGRYRRAREAEAELKDPVRVQAAVDLKAGATVGQLAKLTGLTSEYFRRVARAEGVERLRPPTVGKLKPEAESA
;
A
#
# COMPACT_ATOMS: atom_id res chain seq x y z
N MET A 1 -34.03 11.97 16.33
CA MET A 1 -33.38 12.11 17.65
C MET A 1 -31.89 12.21 17.40
N ALA A 2 -31.33 13.42 17.40
CA ALA A 2 -29.88 13.59 17.47
C ALA A 2 -29.53 13.42 18.95
N THR A 3 -29.01 12.24 19.32
CA THR A 3 -28.35 12.09 20.61
C THR A 3 -27.04 12.83 20.50
N ASP A 4 -26.94 13.98 21.17
CA ASP A 4 -25.70 14.76 21.27
C ASP A 4 -24.67 13.95 22.07
N TYR A 5 -23.98 13.05 21.37
CA TYR A 5 -22.95 12.21 21.92
C TYR A 5 -21.75 13.07 22.32
N THR A 6 -21.47 13.13 23.62
CA THR A 6 -20.25 13.74 24.15
C THR A 6 -19.32 12.61 24.59
N PRO A 7 -18.19 12.38 23.89
CA PRO A 7 -17.22 11.37 24.32
C PRO A 7 -16.61 11.74 25.67
N ASP A 8 -16.25 10.75 26.46
CA ASP A 8 -15.52 10.98 27.70
C ASP A 8 -14.12 11.57 27.46
N GLY A 9 -13.46 11.99 28.54
CA GLY A 9 -12.15 12.63 28.46
C GLY A 9 -11.04 11.72 27.91
N GLU A 10 -11.14 10.40 28.08
CA GLU A 10 -10.15 9.45 27.55
C GLU A 10 -10.32 9.25 26.04
N ALA A 11 -11.56 9.06 25.59
CA ALA A 11 -11.92 8.98 24.18
C ALA A 11 -11.52 10.25 23.44
N THR A 12 -11.81 11.44 24.00
CA THR A 12 -11.42 12.73 23.41
C THR A 12 -9.91 12.83 23.21
N ARG A 13 -9.11 12.45 24.22
CA ARG A 13 -7.64 12.45 24.11
C ARG A 13 -7.13 11.42 23.10
N LEU A 14 -7.72 10.22 23.07
CA LEU A 14 -7.37 9.17 22.11
C LEU A 14 -7.61 9.64 20.67
N TYR A 15 -8.80 10.14 20.38
CA TYR A 15 -9.16 10.63 19.04
C TYR A 15 -8.34 11.84 18.64
N GLY A 16 -8.04 12.75 19.57
CA GLY A 16 -7.14 13.87 19.30
C GLY A 16 -5.71 13.45 18.96
N ARG A 17 -5.18 12.36 19.56
CA ARG A 17 -3.89 11.78 19.17
C ARG A 17 -3.95 11.12 17.81
N TYR A 18 -4.99 10.33 17.57
CA TYR A 18 -5.18 9.64 16.30
C TYR A 18 -5.33 10.63 15.13
N ARG A 19 -6.12 11.70 15.30
CA ARG A 19 -6.29 12.76 14.31
C ARG A 19 -4.96 13.39 13.92
N ARG A 20 -4.13 13.78 14.90
CA ARG A 20 -2.81 14.37 14.64
C ARG A 20 -1.89 13.42 13.87
N ALA A 21 -1.90 12.13 14.22
CA ALA A 21 -1.13 11.13 13.48
C ALA A 21 -1.60 11.00 12.03
N ARG A 22 -2.92 11.06 11.79
CA ARG A 22 -3.49 11.03 10.44
C ARG A 22 -3.18 12.27 9.61
N GLU A 23 -3.15 13.44 10.24
CA GLU A 23 -2.74 14.70 9.60
C GLU A 23 -1.26 14.62 9.18
N ALA A 24 -0.37 14.19 10.08
CA ALA A 24 1.04 13.99 9.75
C ALA A 24 1.26 12.93 8.65
N GLU A 25 0.52 11.81 8.69
CA GLU A 25 0.57 10.81 7.62
C GLU A 25 0.12 11.38 6.28
N ALA A 26 -0.93 12.22 6.26
CA ALA A 26 -1.44 12.84 5.05
C ALA A 26 -0.38 13.78 4.41
N GLU A 27 0.34 14.55 5.22
CA GLU A 27 1.44 15.42 4.77
C GLU A 27 2.59 14.62 4.15
N LEU A 28 2.89 13.44 4.71
CA LEU A 28 3.98 12.58 4.24
C LEU A 28 3.59 11.69 3.05
N LYS A 29 2.30 11.53 2.76
CA LYS A 29 1.82 10.54 1.80
C LYS A 29 2.33 10.79 0.37
N ASP A 30 2.27 12.03 -0.08
CA ASP A 30 2.72 12.42 -1.41
C ASP A 30 4.24 12.32 -1.57
N PRO A 31 5.10 12.85 -0.67
CA PRO A 31 6.54 12.66 -0.80
C PRO A 31 6.95 11.18 -0.70
N VAL A 32 6.29 10.38 0.16
CA VAL A 32 6.51 8.92 0.21
C VAL A 32 6.15 8.26 -1.13
N ARG A 33 5.04 8.66 -1.76
CA ARG A 33 4.66 8.14 -3.08
C ARG A 33 5.71 8.47 -4.14
N VAL A 34 6.21 9.70 -4.18
CA VAL A 34 7.23 10.14 -5.13
C VAL A 34 8.53 9.34 -4.93
N GLN A 35 9.00 9.23 -3.69
CA GLN A 35 10.22 8.46 -3.40
C GLN A 35 10.03 6.97 -3.74
N ALA A 36 8.87 6.40 -3.41
CA ALA A 36 8.57 5.00 -3.74
C ALA A 36 8.63 4.73 -5.25
N ALA A 37 8.18 5.66 -6.10
CA ALA A 37 8.31 5.52 -7.55
C ALA A 37 9.78 5.47 -8.00
N VAL A 38 10.63 6.31 -7.41
CA VAL A 38 12.09 6.32 -7.67
C VAL A 38 12.70 4.99 -7.24
N ASP A 39 12.39 4.52 -6.03
CA ASP A 39 12.95 3.29 -5.48
C ASP A 39 12.52 2.05 -6.28
N LEU A 40 11.26 2.01 -6.73
CA LEU A 40 10.75 0.94 -7.60
C LEU A 40 11.51 0.90 -8.93
N LYS A 41 11.79 2.06 -9.54
CA LYS A 41 12.61 2.19 -10.76
C LYS A 41 14.06 1.76 -10.51
N ALA A 42 14.60 2.05 -9.32
CA ALA A 42 15.93 1.59 -8.87
C ALA A 42 15.97 0.09 -8.51
N GLY A 43 14.80 -0.57 -8.48
CA GLY A 43 14.69 -2.02 -8.33
C GLY A 43 14.32 -2.51 -6.93
N ALA A 44 13.94 -1.62 -6.01
CA ALA A 44 13.34 -1.99 -4.75
C ALA A 44 12.07 -2.83 -4.97
N THR A 45 11.81 -3.75 -4.05
CA THR A 45 10.59 -4.58 -4.09
C THR A 45 9.48 -3.92 -3.28
N VAL A 46 8.23 -4.15 -3.72
CA VAL A 46 7.02 -3.79 -2.99
C VAL A 46 7.05 -4.24 -1.52
N GLY A 47 7.60 -5.44 -1.24
CA GLY A 47 7.71 -5.96 0.12
C GLY A 47 8.69 -5.20 0.99
N GLN A 48 9.82 -4.74 0.43
CA GLN A 48 10.78 -3.90 1.14
C GLN A 48 10.17 -2.54 1.49
N LEU A 49 9.48 -1.89 0.55
CA LEU A 49 8.84 -0.59 0.79
C LEU A 49 7.71 -0.69 1.83
N ALA A 50 6.91 -1.74 1.77
CA ALA A 50 5.89 -2.02 2.78
C ALA A 50 6.48 -2.17 4.19
N LYS A 51 7.59 -2.91 4.31
CA LYS A 51 8.29 -3.11 5.59
C LYS A 51 8.86 -1.81 6.14
N LEU A 52 9.44 -0.96 5.29
CA LEU A 52 10.08 0.29 5.72
C LEU A 52 9.08 1.36 6.15
N THR A 53 7.93 1.45 5.47
CA THR A 53 6.96 2.53 5.66
C THR A 53 5.80 2.14 6.59
N GLY A 54 5.59 0.84 6.84
CA GLY A 54 4.40 0.34 7.52
C GLY A 54 3.13 0.36 6.66
N LEU A 55 3.20 0.81 5.40
CA LEU A 55 2.08 0.78 4.47
C LEU A 55 1.90 -0.62 3.86
N THR A 56 0.72 -0.88 3.34
CA THR A 56 0.40 -2.19 2.74
C THR A 56 1.17 -2.41 1.44
N SER A 57 1.48 -3.67 1.12
CA SER A 57 2.06 -4.00 -0.18
C SER A 57 1.19 -3.56 -1.36
N GLU A 58 -0.13 -3.58 -1.22
CA GLU A 58 -1.04 -3.15 -2.30
C GLU A 58 -0.90 -1.66 -2.61
N TYR A 59 -0.58 -0.82 -1.62
CA TYR A 59 -0.26 0.59 -1.86
C TYR A 59 0.88 0.73 -2.88
N PHE A 60 2.00 0.03 -2.68
CA PHE A 60 3.14 0.08 -3.59
C PHE A 60 2.92 -0.65 -4.91
N ARG A 61 2.05 -1.66 -4.97
CA ARG A 61 1.63 -2.25 -6.27
C ARG A 61 0.89 -1.23 -7.12
N ARG A 62 0.01 -0.42 -6.52
CA ARG A 62 -0.68 0.66 -7.23
C ARG A 62 0.29 1.73 -7.74
N VAL A 63 1.30 2.09 -6.94
CA VAL A 63 2.37 2.99 -7.38
C VAL A 63 3.15 2.37 -8.55
N ALA A 64 3.56 1.11 -8.44
CA ALA A 64 4.27 0.41 -9.51
C ALA A 64 3.47 0.35 -10.82
N ARG A 65 2.15 0.11 -10.74
CA ARG A 65 1.24 0.14 -11.90
C ARG A 65 1.14 1.51 -12.53
N ALA A 66 0.95 2.55 -11.71
CA ALA A 66 0.85 3.93 -12.20
C ALA A 66 2.15 4.40 -12.89
N GLU A 67 3.29 3.90 -12.43
CA GLU A 67 4.62 4.21 -12.98
C GLU A 67 5.09 3.25 -14.08
N GLY A 68 4.31 2.22 -14.42
CA GLY A 68 4.65 1.24 -15.45
C GLY A 68 5.82 0.30 -15.10
N VAL A 69 6.17 0.19 -13.80
CA VAL A 69 7.30 -0.62 -13.30
C VAL A 69 6.84 -1.88 -12.57
N GLU A 70 5.58 -2.29 -12.75
CA GLU A 70 5.07 -3.52 -12.16
C GLU A 70 5.88 -4.72 -12.67
N ARG A 71 6.72 -5.28 -11.80
CA ARG A 71 7.37 -6.56 -12.02
C ARG A 71 6.29 -7.64 -11.92
N LEU A 72 5.75 -8.04 -13.08
CA LEU A 72 4.94 -9.24 -13.18
C LEU A 72 5.78 -10.39 -12.67
N ARG A 73 5.39 -11.00 -11.53
CA ARG A 73 5.96 -12.29 -11.16
C ARG A 73 5.61 -13.26 -12.30
N PRO A 74 6.54 -14.13 -12.72
CA PRO A 74 6.18 -15.22 -13.60
C PRO A 74 4.99 -15.98 -12.97
N PRO A 75 3.98 -16.36 -13.76
CA PRO A 75 2.78 -17.02 -13.25
C PRO A 75 3.19 -18.23 -12.40
N THR A 76 2.68 -18.28 -11.17
CA THR A 76 2.97 -19.34 -10.20
C THR A 76 2.12 -20.60 -10.40
N VAL A 77 1.14 -20.55 -11.31
CA VAL A 77 0.43 -21.73 -11.79
C VAL A 77 1.21 -22.29 -12.98
N GLY A 78 1.84 -23.44 -12.75
CA GLY A 78 2.66 -24.13 -13.75
C GLY A 78 1.91 -24.34 -15.06
N LYS A 79 2.66 -24.34 -16.16
CA LYS A 79 2.18 -24.74 -17.49
C LYS A 79 1.36 -26.03 -17.37
N LEU A 80 0.04 -25.94 -17.49
CA LEU A 80 -0.73 -27.09 -17.94
C LEU A 80 -0.20 -27.40 -19.34
N LYS A 81 0.46 -28.56 -19.44
CA LYS A 81 1.12 -29.05 -20.65
C LYS A 81 0.12 -29.03 -21.82
N PRO A 82 0.52 -28.65 -23.04
CA PRO A 82 -0.39 -28.59 -24.17
C PRO A 82 -0.98 -29.96 -24.49
N GLU A 83 -2.27 -29.99 -24.82
CA GLU A 83 -2.89 -31.05 -25.60
C GLU A 83 -2.03 -31.31 -26.83
N ALA A 84 -1.67 -32.58 -27.02
CA ALA A 84 -1.19 -33.07 -28.31
C ALA A 84 -2.15 -34.20 -28.70
N GLU A 85 -3.08 -33.87 -29.59
CA GLU A 85 -3.60 -34.82 -30.58
C GLU A 85 -2.42 -35.55 -31.25
N SER A 86 -2.47 -36.89 -31.28
CA SER A 86 -1.84 -37.83 -32.21
C SER A 86 -1.85 -39.21 -31.52
N ALA A 87 -2.45 -40.29 -32.03
CA ALA A 87 -3.01 -40.63 -33.34
C ALA A 87 -4.12 -41.69 -33.16
#